data_AF-A0A530Y7Y4-F1
#
_entry.id   AF-A0A530Y7Y4-F1
#
_cell.length_a   1.000
_cell.length_b   1.000
_cell.length_c   1.000
_cell.angle_alpha   90.00
_cell.angle_beta   90.00
_cell.angle_gamma   90.00
#
_symmetry.space_group_name_H-M   'P 1'
#
loop_
_entity.id
_entity.type
_entity.pdbx_description
1 polymer ?
#
loop_
_entity_poly.entity_id
_entity_poly.type
_entity_poly.pdbx_seq_one_letter_code
_entity_poly.pdbx_strand_id
1 'polypeptide(L)'
;ATAGYRSTFSKVIRFSPADEKGETECYNPLDFISLDTDQRDVDIRNIAAALFPRPTTGETYWVDDGRMLFAGVISYVMETPRLEDSQRTLRQALRIMNGADRPFLEWIQALRDEEAREISDYTVQMLASYADMSDKQFSGLFGSVRTGLNPFMNERLLRATDKSTFDIRNLKREKVSLYLDFRIEQIRSIGPLFNVLITQLMNYMAKEVPGRGEHRVLILLDEFQN
;
A
#
# COMPACT_ATOMS: atom_id res chain seq x y z
N ALA A 1 1.90 14.81 -25.59
CA ALA A 1 1.02 14.88 -26.78
C ALA A 1 -0.19 13.93 -26.71
N THR A 2 -0.14 12.79 -26.01
CA THR A 2 -1.24 11.79 -26.01
C THR A 2 -2.42 12.13 -25.09
N ALA A 3 -2.18 12.73 -23.91
CA ALA A 3 -3.23 13.03 -22.93
C ALA A 3 -4.33 13.95 -23.48
N GLY A 4 -3.96 15.03 -24.19
CA GLY A 4 -4.92 15.99 -24.76
C GLY A 4 -5.77 15.43 -25.90
N TYR A 5 -5.28 14.41 -26.62
CA TYR A 5 -6.10 13.69 -27.60
C TYR A 5 -7.04 12.71 -26.90
N ARG A 6 -6.54 11.96 -25.91
CA ARG A 6 -7.34 10.97 -25.17
C ARG A 6 -8.49 11.57 -24.37
N SER A 7 -8.39 12.83 -23.93
CA SER A 7 -9.49 13.53 -23.24
C SER A 7 -10.73 13.72 -24.12
N THR A 8 -10.61 13.59 -25.44
CA THR A 8 -11.76 13.69 -26.37
C THR A 8 -12.67 12.45 -26.37
N PHE A 9 -12.20 11.30 -25.84
CA PHE A 9 -12.96 10.04 -25.84
C PHE A 9 -12.80 9.21 -24.56
N SER A 10 -12.08 9.71 -23.54
CA SER A 10 -11.90 9.05 -22.25
C SER A 10 -11.65 10.07 -21.13
N LYS A 11 -11.97 9.70 -19.88
CA LYS A 11 -11.52 10.44 -18.70
C LYS A 11 -10.02 10.22 -18.53
N VAL A 12 -9.23 11.28 -18.59
CA VAL A 12 -7.77 11.21 -18.43
C VAL A 12 -7.41 11.42 -16.97
N ILE A 13 -6.65 10.49 -16.39
CA ILE A 13 -6.21 10.49 -15.00
C ILE A 13 -4.69 10.44 -15.00
N ARG A 14 -4.05 11.34 -14.25
CA ARG A 14 -2.59 11.35 -14.09
C ARG A 14 -2.24 11.09 -12.63
N PHE A 15 -1.62 9.94 -12.38
CA PHE A 15 -1.05 9.61 -11.08
C PHE A 15 0.47 9.83 -11.13
N SER A 16 0.92 10.91 -10.51
CA SER A 16 2.31 11.33 -10.38
C SER A 16 2.65 11.65 -8.92
N PRO A 17 2.85 10.62 -8.09
CA PRO A 17 2.85 10.80 -6.64
C PRO A 17 4.02 11.63 -6.11
N ALA A 18 5.07 11.84 -6.89
CA ALA A 18 6.22 12.67 -6.54
C ALA A 18 6.28 14.02 -7.29
N ASP A 19 5.19 14.44 -7.93
CA ASP A 19 5.08 15.71 -8.63
C ASP A 19 5.46 16.89 -7.72
N GLU A 20 6.32 17.78 -8.20
CA GLU A 20 6.88 18.86 -7.40
C GLU A 20 5.86 19.92 -6.97
N LYS A 21 4.83 20.11 -7.80
CA LYS A 21 3.73 21.05 -7.58
C LYS A 21 2.56 20.39 -6.87
N GLY A 22 2.59 19.07 -6.71
CA GLY A 22 1.49 18.29 -6.13
C GLY A 22 0.31 18.12 -7.08
N GLU A 23 0.51 18.31 -8.39
CA GLU A 23 -0.55 18.25 -9.40
C GLU A 23 -0.92 16.80 -9.77
N THR A 24 -1.26 15.96 -8.80
CA THR A 24 -1.52 14.53 -9.02
C THR A 24 -2.92 14.14 -8.56
N GLU A 25 -3.52 13.22 -9.30
CA GLU A 25 -4.62 12.42 -8.75
C GLU A 25 -4.09 11.56 -7.59
N CYS A 26 -4.97 11.09 -6.71
CA CYS A 26 -4.58 10.33 -5.52
C CYS A 26 -5.11 8.90 -5.60
N TYR A 27 -4.37 7.97 -5.02
CA TYR A 27 -4.69 6.56 -4.96
C TYR A 27 -4.22 6.02 -3.60
N ASN A 28 -5.17 5.68 -2.74
CA ASN A 28 -4.90 5.00 -1.48
C ASN A 28 -5.01 3.48 -1.71
N PRO A 29 -3.91 2.71 -1.62
CA PRO A 29 -3.97 1.26 -1.82
C PRO A 29 -4.92 0.54 -0.88
N LEU A 30 -5.19 1.12 0.30
CA LEU A 30 -6.01 0.51 1.33
C LEU A 30 -7.51 0.54 1.01
N ASP A 31 -7.96 1.47 0.15
CA ASP A 31 -9.35 1.54 -0.33
C ASP A 31 -9.76 0.32 -1.18
N PHE A 32 -8.77 -0.45 -1.63
CA PHE A 32 -8.93 -1.58 -2.54
C PHE A 32 -8.62 -2.92 -1.86
N ILE A 33 -8.47 -2.94 -0.54
CA ILE A 33 -8.45 -4.18 0.25
C ILE A 33 -9.88 -4.73 0.35
N SER A 34 -10.04 -6.03 0.14
CA SER A 34 -11.33 -6.70 0.26
C SER A 34 -11.94 -6.58 1.67
N LEU A 35 -13.27 -6.48 1.73
CA LEU A 35 -14.02 -6.59 2.99
C LEU A 35 -14.29 -8.05 3.38
N ASP A 36 -14.16 -8.98 2.41
CA ASP A 36 -14.19 -10.42 2.66
C ASP A 36 -12.95 -10.84 3.44
N THR A 37 -13.13 -11.51 4.57
CA THR A 37 -12.04 -11.84 5.52
C THR A 37 -10.97 -12.72 4.90
N ASP A 38 -11.36 -13.70 4.07
CA ASP A 38 -10.43 -14.64 3.47
C ASP A 38 -9.52 -13.96 2.43
N GLN A 39 -10.10 -13.02 1.67
CA GLN A 39 -9.36 -12.24 0.67
C GLN A 39 -8.60 -11.07 1.29
N ARG A 40 -9.11 -10.47 2.36
CA ARG A 40 -8.51 -9.30 3.02
C ARG A 40 -7.05 -9.55 3.41
N ASP A 41 -6.78 -10.69 4.03
CA ASP A 41 -5.43 -11.04 4.50
C ASP A 41 -4.45 -11.28 3.34
N VAL A 42 -4.97 -11.79 2.21
CA VAL A 42 -4.19 -11.94 0.97
C VAL A 42 -3.86 -10.57 0.38
N ASP A 43 -4.83 -9.65 0.34
CA ASP A 43 -4.63 -8.29 -0.18
C ASP A 43 -3.61 -7.52 0.66
N ILE A 44 -3.72 -7.59 2.00
CA ILE A 44 -2.77 -6.96 2.93
C ILE A 44 -1.36 -7.50 2.73
N ARG A 45 -1.19 -8.83 2.64
CA ARG A 45 0.12 -9.45 2.41
C ARG A 45 0.70 -9.08 1.04
N ASN A 46 -0.14 -8.98 0.00
CA ASN A 46 0.30 -8.55 -1.32
C ASN A 46 0.76 -7.09 -1.32
N ILE A 47 0.05 -6.19 -0.62
CA ILE A 47 0.47 -4.80 -0.44
C ILE A 47 1.83 -4.75 0.27
N ALA A 48 1.99 -5.45 1.39
CA ALA A 48 3.26 -5.50 2.11
C ALA A 48 4.39 -6.07 1.23
N ALA A 49 4.15 -7.16 0.50
CA ALA A 49 5.15 -7.74 -0.37
C ALA A 49 5.58 -6.81 -1.51
N ALA A 50 4.64 -6.06 -2.08
CA ALA A 50 4.90 -5.11 -3.16
C ALA A 50 5.61 -3.84 -2.67
N LEU A 51 5.27 -3.34 -1.47
CA LEU A 51 5.93 -2.17 -0.86
C LEU A 51 7.36 -2.47 -0.39
N PHE A 52 7.62 -3.70 0.03
CA PHE A 52 8.93 -4.18 0.49
C PHE A 52 9.45 -5.25 -0.44
N PRO A 53 9.90 -4.93 -1.67
CA PRO A 53 10.43 -5.93 -2.59
C PRO A 53 11.66 -6.63 -1.99
N ARG A 54 11.79 -7.94 -2.22
CA ARG A 54 13.00 -8.66 -1.80
C ARG A 54 14.18 -8.13 -2.60
N PRO A 55 15.32 -7.85 -1.94
CA PRO A 55 16.52 -7.47 -2.67
C PRO A 55 16.95 -8.63 -3.58
N THR A 56 17.45 -8.29 -4.77
CA THR A 56 17.94 -9.28 -5.76
C THR A 56 19.24 -9.96 -5.32
N THR A 57 19.97 -9.34 -4.38
CA THR A 57 21.18 -9.88 -3.75
C THR A 57 21.19 -9.50 -2.25
N GLY A 58 21.71 -10.39 -1.38
CA GLY A 58 21.83 -10.15 0.07
C GLY A 58 20.87 -10.97 0.94
N GLU A 59 20.87 -10.69 2.25
CA GLU A 59 20.04 -11.40 3.24
C GLU A 59 18.56 -11.03 3.13
N THR A 60 17.69 -12.04 3.06
CA THR A 60 16.24 -11.88 2.84
C THR A 60 15.39 -12.00 4.10
N TYR A 61 15.97 -12.51 5.20
CA TYR A 61 15.23 -12.84 6.43
C TYR A 61 14.51 -11.62 7.04
N TRP A 62 15.21 -10.49 7.14
CA TRP A 62 14.66 -9.24 7.68
C TRP A 62 13.51 -8.65 6.85
N VAL A 63 13.43 -8.98 5.57
CA VAL A 63 12.39 -8.48 4.67
C VAL A 63 11.06 -9.17 4.94
N ASP A 64 11.09 -10.47 5.22
CA ASP A 64 9.86 -11.22 5.49
C ASP A 64 9.27 -10.84 6.85
N ASP A 65 10.09 -10.73 7.90
CA ASP A 65 9.64 -10.21 9.19
C ASP A 65 9.12 -8.77 9.08
N GLY A 66 9.80 -7.92 8.28
CA GLY A 66 9.33 -6.56 8.03
C GLY A 66 7.98 -6.50 7.31
N ARG A 67 7.77 -7.36 6.32
CA ARG A 67 6.49 -7.49 5.62
C ARG A 67 5.38 -7.95 6.56
N MET A 68 5.66 -8.93 7.42
CA MET A 68 4.71 -9.44 8.40
C MET A 68 4.33 -8.37 9.41
N LEU A 69 5.32 -7.66 9.97
CA LEU A 69 5.10 -6.54 10.88
C LEU A 69 4.27 -5.43 10.23
N PHE A 70 4.60 -5.03 9.01
CA PHE A 70 3.85 -4.02 8.27
C PHE A 70 2.41 -4.48 7.95
N ALA A 71 2.24 -5.73 7.52
CA ALA A 71 0.93 -6.33 7.28
C ALA A 71 0.04 -6.32 8.54
N GLY A 72 0.60 -6.64 9.71
CA GLY A 72 -0.11 -6.53 10.99
C GLY A 72 -0.58 -5.10 11.29
N VAL A 73 0.27 -4.10 11.07
CA VAL A 73 -0.11 -2.68 11.26
C VAL A 73 -1.19 -2.25 10.27
N ILE A 74 -1.10 -2.63 9.00
CA ILE A 74 -2.14 -2.34 8.00
C ILE A 74 -3.46 -3.02 8.40
N SER A 75 -3.40 -4.27 8.87
CA SER A 75 -4.59 -4.97 9.34
C SER A 75 -5.27 -4.24 10.48
N TYR A 76 -4.51 -3.77 11.48
CA TYR A 76 -5.01 -2.94 12.57
C TYR A 76 -5.66 -1.65 12.03
N VAL A 77 -4.97 -0.90 11.16
CA VAL A 77 -5.48 0.36 10.57
C VAL A 77 -6.81 0.13 9.85
N MET A 78 -6.98 -1.03 9.21
CA MET A 78 -8.17 -1.38 8.44
C MET A 78 -9.36 -1.88 9.27
N GLU A 79 -9.22 -2.22 10.55
CA GLU A 79 -10.35 -2.70 11.37
C GLU A 79 -10.60 -1.94 12.66
N THR A 80 -9.58 -1.30 13.24
CA THR A 80 -9.75 -0.66 14.54
C THR A 80 -10.89 0.35 14.49
N PRO A 81 -11.83 0.31 15.45
CA PRO A 81 -12.94 1.26 15.51
C PRO A 81 -12.48 2.66 15.95
N ARG A 82 -11.22 2.80 16.35
CA ARG A 82 -10.61 4.04 16.86
C ARG A 82 -10.17 5.00 15.76
N LEU A 83 -10.16 4.53 14.52
CA LEU A 83 -9.80 5.31 13.34
C LEU A 83 -11.05 5.53 12.50
N GLU A 84 -11.23 6.77 12.07
CA GLU A 84 -12.21 7.10 11.03
C GLU A 84 -11.78 6.50 9.69
N ASP A 85 -12.73 6.30 8.77
CA ASP A 85 -12.45 5.80 7.42
C ASP A 85 -11.40 6.65 6.69
N SER A 86 -11.43 7.98 6.90
CA SER A 86 -10.46 8.93 6.33
C SER A 86 -9.01 8.71 6.79
N GLN A 87 -8.82 8.00 7.91
CA GLN A 87 -7.52 7.69 8.50
C GLN A 87 -7.00 6.32 8.07
N ARG A 88 -7.73 5.55 7.26
CA ARG A 88 -7.32 4.23 6.78
C ARG A 88 -6.34 4.35 5.61
N THR A 89 -5.16 4.90 5.90
CA THR A 89 -4.14 5.26 4.90
C THR A 89 -2.76 4.69 5.25
N LEU A 90 -1.87 4.62 4.26
CA LEU A 90 -0.46 4.27 4.50
C LEU A 90 0.21 5.25 5.48
N ARG A 91 -0.17 6.53 5.45
CA ARG A 91 0.32 7.53 6.41
C ARG A 91 0.01 7.13 7.84
N GLN A 92 -1.22 6.68 8.12
CA GLN A 92 -1.59 6.30 9.48
C GLN A 92 -0.81 5.07 9.95
N ALA A 93 -0.60 4.08 9.08
CA ALA A 93 0.27 2.94 9.38
C ALA A 93 1.70 3.39 9.73
N LEU A 94 2.27 4.31 8.95
CA LEU A 94 3.60 4.86 9.21
C LEU A 94 3.65 5.71 10.49
N ARG A 95 2.59 6.44 10.83
CA ARG A 95 2.51 7.18 12.10
C ARG A 95 2.61 6.22 13.29
N ILE A 96 1.87 5.12 13.26
CA ILE A 96 1.91 4.07 14.29
C ILE A 96 3.32 3.49 14.39
N MET A 97 3.90 3.07 13.27
CA MET A 97 5.25 2.47 13.26
C MET A 97 6.34 3.42 13.73
N ASN A 98 6.25 4.71 13.41
CA ASN A 98 7.20 5.71 13.88
C ASN A 98 6.96 6.15 15.33
N GLY A 99 5.95 5.56 16.00
CA GLY A 99 5.62 5.84 17.39
C GLY A 99 5.13 7.26 17.63
N ALA A 100 4.33 7.81 16.70
CA ALA A 100 3.85 9.19 16.76
C ALA A 100 3.09 9.52 18.05
N ASP A 101 2.30 8.56 18.55
CA ASP A 101 1.47 8.75 19.76
C ASP A 101 2.06 7.99 20.97
N ARG A 102 2.75 6.87 20.73
CA ARG A 102 3.45 6.06 21.74
C ARG A 102 4.58 5.24 21.09
N PRO A 103 5.64 4.84 21.81
CA PRO A 103 6.70 4.01 21.26
C PRO A 103 6.16 2.73 20.60
N PHE A 104 6.67 2.38 19.42
CA PHE A 104 6.06 1.32 18.60
C PHE A 104 6.05 -0.05 19.28
N LEU A 105 7.12 -0.42 20.00
CA LEU A 105 7.15 -1.66 20.77
C LEU A 105 6.10 -1.68 21.88
N GLU A 106 5.93 -0.57 22.61
CA GLU A 106 4.89 -0.43 23.63
C GLU A 106 3.49 -0.48 23.02
N TRP A 107 3.30 0.08 21.81
CA TRP A 107 2.05 -0.02 21.06
C TRP A 107 1.72 -1.49 20.76
N ILE A 108 2.68 -2.26 20.24
CA ILE A 108 2.51 -3.70 19.96
C ILE A 108 2.17 -4.46 21.25
N GLN A 109 2.84 -4.16 22.36
CA GLN A 109 2.61 -4.85 23.64
C GLN A 109 1.20 -4.61 24.18
N ALA A 110 0.67 -3.38 24.07
CA ALA A 110 -0.68 -3.08 24.53
C ALA A 110 -1.79 -3.71 23.69
N LEU A 111 -1.52 -4.11 22.44
CA LEU A 111 -2.47 -4.84 21.62
C LEU A 111 -2.85 -6.22 22.18
N ARG A 112 -2.05 -6.75 23.12
CA ARG A 112 -2.33 -8.04 23.79
C ARG A 112 -3.32 -7.91 24.94
N ASP A 113 -3.60 -6.68 25.37
CA ASP A 113 -4.46 -6.38 26.52
C ASP A 113 -5.87 -5.99 26.04
N GLU A 114 -6.49 -4.96 26.63
CA GLU A 114 -7.89 -4.58 26.35
C GLU A 114 -8.17 -4.31 24.85
N GLU A 115 -7.16 -3.86 24.09
CA GLU A 115 -7.29 -3.59 22.66
C GLU A 115 -7.46 -4.86 21.82
N ALA A 116 -7.02 -6.02 22.29
CA ALA A 116 -7.18 -7.31 21.61
C ALA A 116 -8.66 -7.64 21.35
N ARG A 117 -9.57 -7.12 22.18
CA ARG A 117 -11.02 -7.37 22.07
C ARG A 117 -11.69 -6.59 20.93
N GLU A 118 -11.01 -5.60 20.36
CA GLU A 118 -11.54 -4.70 19.33
C GLU A 118 -10.96 -4.99 17.93
N ILE A 119 -10.08 -5.98 17.81
CA ILE A 119 -9.38 -6.34 16.57
C ILE A 119 -9.46 -7.85 16.33
N SER A 120 -9.16 -8.28 15.11
CA SER A 120 -9.25 -9.69 14.71
C SER A 120 -8.09 -10.52 15.27
N ASP A 121 -8.34 -11.82 15.48
CA ASP A 121 -7.30 -12.78 15.87
C ASP A 121 -6.12 -12.77 14.90
N TYR A 122 -6.39 -12.56 13.60
CA TYR A 122 -5.35 -12.44 12.58
C TYR A 122 -4.41 -11.26 12.88
N THR A 123 -4.95 -10.06 13.14
CA THR A 123 -4.14 -8.88 13.48
C THR A 123 -3.31 -9.10 14.74
N VAL A 124 -3.91 -9.68 15.78
CA VAL A 124 -3.20 -10.02 17.02
C VAL A 124 -2.06 -11.00 16.74
N GLN A 125 -2.32 -12.09 16.02
CA GLN A 125 -1.31 -13.11 15.70
C GLN A 125 -0.15 -12.55 14.88
N MET A 126 -0.43 -11.66 13.93
CA MET A 126 0.60 -11.02 13.11
C MET A 126 1.53 -10.12 13.91
N LEU A 127 1.08 -9.58 15.05
CA LEU A 127 1.84 -8.62 15.86
C LEU A 127 2.40 -9.24 17.16
N ALA A 128 1.79 -10.30 17.68
CA ALA A 128 2.11 -10.89 18.98
C ALA A 128 3.57 -11.34 19.11
N SER A 129 4.14 -11.94 18.05
CA SER A 129 5.53 -12.42 18.07
C SER A 129 6.56 -11.31 18.31
N TYR A 130 6.23 -10.07 17.95
CA TYR A 130 7.11 -8.92 18.13
C TYR A 130 7.00 -8.32 19.54
N ALA A 131 5.88 -8.54 20.25
CA ALA A 131 5.67 -8.03 21.60
C ALA A 131 6.64 -8.64 22.63
N ASP A 132 7.03 -9.90 22.41
CA ASP A 132 7.91 -10.69 23.28
C ASP A 132 9.40 -10.54 22.94
N MET A 133 9.75 -9.79 21.89
CA MET A 133 11.14 -9.54 21.54
C MET A 133 11.82 -8.62 22.56
N SER A 134 13.08 -8.90 22.88
CA SER A 134 13.88 -7.92 23.63
C SER A 134 14.06 -6.62 22.84
N ASP A 135 14.20 -5.49 23.52
CA ASP A 135 14.40 -4.17 22.89
C ASP A 135 15.52 -4.18 21.84
N LYS A 136 16.60 -4.92 22.11
CA LYS A 136 17.75 -5.05 21.19
C LYS A 136 17.38 -5.83 19.93
N GLN A 137 16.65 -6.94 20.05
CA GLN A 137 16.20 -7.73 18.91
C GLN A 137 15.19 -6.94 18.08
N PHE A 138 14.22 -6.31 18.73
CA PHE A 138 13.22 -5.48 18.07
C PHE A 138 13.87 -4.29 17.35
N SER A 139 14.79 -3.58 18.00
CA SER A 139 15.52 -2.46 17.39
C SER A 139 16.33 -2.89 16.16
N GLY A 140 16.96 -4.07 16.21
CA GLY A 140 17.69 -4.65 15.07
C GLY A 140 16.78 -4.94 13.89
N LEU A 141 15.64 -5.60 14.14
CA LEU A 141 14.63 -5.87 13.13
C LEU A 141 14.05 -4.56 12.55
N PHE A 142 13.57 -3.68 13.43
CA PHE A 142 12.86 -2.46 13.05
C PHE A 142 13.77 -1.46 12.31
N GLY A 143 15.07 -1.44 12.60
CA GLY A 143 16.04 -0.66 11.84
C GLY A 143 16.07 -1.03 10.35
N SER A 144 15.98 -2.32 10.02
CA SER A 144 15.90 -2.81 8.65
C SER A 144 14.56 -2.44 7.99
N VAL A 145 13.45 -2.61 8.71
CA VAL A 145 12.10 -2.24 8.22
C VAL A 145 12.03 -0.74 7.90
N ARG A 146 12.54 0.10 8.80
CA ARG A 146 12.57 1.55 8.62
C ARG A 146 13.35 1.97 7.37
N THR A 147 14.42 1.25 7.05
CA THR A 147 15.21 1.52 5.83
C THR A 147 14.38 1.26 4.57
N GLY A 148 13.58 0.19 4.54
CA GLY A 148 12.62 -0.09 3.46
C GLY A 148 11.48 0.92 3.38
N LEU A 149 11.09 1.51 4.51
CA LEU A 149 10.03 2.51 4.59
C LEU A 149 10.44 3.93 4.20
N ASN A 150 11.74 4.25 4.23
CA ASN A 150 12.26 5.60 3.97
C ASN A 150 11.70 6.26 2.69
N PRO A 151 11.56 5.56 1.55
CA PRO A 151 10.96 6.16 0.35
C PRO A 151 9.56 6.73 0.60
N PHE A 152 8.74 6.02 1.39
CA PHE A 152 7.35 6.38 1.68
C PHE A 152 7.20 7.48 2.72
N MET A 153 8.28 7.86 3.41
CA MET A 153 8.26 8.99 4.34
C MET A 153 8.23 10.35 3.62
N ASN A 154 8.28 10.36 2.29
CA ASN A 154 8.14 11.57 1.48
C ASN A 154 6.69 12.10 1.54
N GLU A 155 6.50 13.32 2.03
CA GLU A 155 5.18 13.96 2.14
C GLU A 155 4.39 14.05 0.84
N ARG A 156 5.06 14.09 -0.33
CA ARG A 156 4.36 14.05 -1.62
C ARG A 156 3.71 12.68 -1.85
N LEU A 157 4.45 11.60 -1.58
CA LEU A 157 3.94 10.24 -1.70
C LEU A 157 2.81 9.99 -0.70
N LEU A 158 2.97 10.46 0.54
CA LEU A 158 1.93 10.32 1.56
C LEU A 158 0.65 11.05 1.14
N ARG A 159 0.73 12.30 0.69
CA ARG A 159 -0.45 13.03 0.18
C ARG A 159 -1.10 12.34 -1.03
N ALA A 160 -0.29 11.78 -1.93
CA ALA A 160 -0.79 11.06 -3.09
C ALA A 160 -1.47 9.72 -2.73
N THR A 161 -1.27 9.22 -1.51
CA THR A 161 -1.82 7.95 -1.00
C THR A 161 -2.77 8.11 0.19
N ASP A 162 -3.12 9.35 0.57
CA ASP A 162 -4.04 9.63 1.69
C ASP A 162 -5.52 9.45 1.31
N LYS A 163 -5.84 9.32 0.02
CA LYS A 163 -7.20 9.11 -0.50
C LYS A 163 -7.17 8.57 -1.93
N SER A 164 -8.28 8.02 -2.41
CA SER A 164 -8.47 7.73 -3.83
C SER A 164 -9.38 8.75 -4.50
N THR A 165 -8.92 9.35 -5.61
CA THR A 165 -9.74 10.24 -6.46
C THR A 165 -10.29 9.51 -7.70
N PHE A 166 -9.92 8.24 -7.86
CA PHE A 166 -10.41 7.35 -8.90
C PHE A 166 -10.49 5.92 -8.39
N ASP A 167 -11.40 5.13 -8.96
CA ASP A 167 -11.63 3.74 -8.59
C ASP A 167 -11.07 2.80 -9.67
N ILE A 168 -10.04 2.04 -9.34
CA ILE A 168 -9.41 1.09 -10.28
C ILE A 168 -10.32 -0.08 -10.65
N ARG A 169 -11.35 -0.38 -9.86
CA ARG A 169 -12.32 -1.46 -10.11
C ARG A 169 -13.26 -1.10 -11.27
N ASN A 170 -13.46 0.20 -11.51
CA ASN A 170 -14.37 0.67 -12.56
C ASN A 170 -13.74 0.74 -13.95
N LEU A 171 -12.44 0.45 -14.09
CA LEU A 171 -11.74 0.59 -15.37
C LEU A 171 -12.27 -0.34 -16.48
N LYS A 172 -12.97 -1.43 -16.14
CA LYS A 172 -13.66 -2.28 -17.14
C LYS A 172 -14.96 -1.64 -17.66
N ARG A 173 -15.53 -0.66 -16.97
CA ARG A 173 -16.84 -0.05 -17.28
C ARG A 173 -16.69 1.37 -17.79
N GLU A 174 -15.78 2.13 -17.20
CA GLU A 174 -15.52 3.52 -17.55
C GLU A 174 -14.40 3.65 -18.58
N LYS A 175 -14.60 4.47 -19.62
CA LYS A 175 -13.54 4.81 -20.58
C LYS A 175 -12.52 5.72 -19.91
N VAL A 176 -11.49 5.14 -19.31
CA VAL A 176 -10.45 5.84 -18.56
C VAL A 176 -9.08 5.66 -19.20
N SER A 177 -8.28 6.71 -19.16
CA SER A 177 -6.88 6.71 -19.54
C SER A 177 -6.04 7.09 -18.33
N LEU A 178 -5.56 6.07 -17.61
CA LEU A 178 -4.68 6.24 -16.45
C LEU A 178 -3.21 6.31 -16.90
N TYR A 179 -2.58 7.44 -16.62
CA TYR A 179 -1.16 7.68 -16.84
C TYR A 179 -0.41 7.58 -15.52
N LEU A 180 0.57 6.69 -15.45
CA LEU A 180 1.54 6.64 -14.35
C LEU A 180 2.75 7.46 -14.78
N ASP A 181 2.98 8.57 -14.08
CA ASP A 181 3.96 9.58 -14.49
C ASP A 181 5.01 9.77 -13.40
N PHE A 182 6.25 9.46 -13.75
CA PHE A 182 7.40 9.53 -12.86
C PHE A 182 8.67 9.76 -13.67
N ARG A 183 9.66 10.40 -13.03
CA ARG A 183 10.98 10.54 -13.62
C ARG A 183 11.81 9.30 -13.34
N ILE A 184 12.75 8.96 -14.23
CA ILE A 184 13.58 7.75 -14.13
C ILE A 184 14.32 7.71 -12.79
N GLU A 185 14.84 8.84 -12.32
CA GLU A 185 15.53 8.95 -11.03
C GLU A 185 14.65 8.63 -9.81
N GLN A 186 13.32 8.67 -9.97
CA GLN A 186 12.34 8.38 -8.92
C GLN A 186 11.92 6.90 -8.89
N ILE A 187 12.35 6.09 -9.86
CA ILE A 187 11.88 4.70 -9.98
C ILE A 187 12.18 3.87 -8.73
N ARG A 188 13.32 4.10 -8.08
CA ARG A 188 13.69 3.37 -6.85
C ARG A 188 12.79 3.68 -5.67
N SER A 189 12.24 4.90 -5.59
CA SER A 189 11.39 5.33 -4.48
C SER A 189 9.90 5.14 -4.73
N ILE A 190 9.46 5.24 -5.98
CA ILE A 190 8.04 5.14 -6.36
C ILE A 190 7.68 3.76 -6.91
N GLY A 191 8.66 3.05 -7.48
CA GLY A 191 8.49 1.72 -8.08
C GLY A 191 7.66 0.76 -7.23
N PRO A 192 7.92 0.62 -5.91
CA PRO A 192 7.12 -0.28 -5.10
C PRO A 192 5.64 0.16 -4.96
N LEU A 193 5.34 1.46 -4.95
CA LEU A 193 3.95 1.97 -4.97
C LEU A 193 3.25 1.65 -6.30
N PHE A 194 3.95 1.79 -7.43
CA PHE A 194 3.40 1.37 -8.72
C PHE A 194 3.23 -0.14 -8.80
N ASN A 195 4.12 -0.93 -8.21
CA ASN A 195 3.94 -2.38 -8.12
C ASN A 195 2.68 -2.74 -7.35
N VAL A 196 2.35 -2.04 -6.26
CA VAL A 196 1.07 -2.23 -5.55
C VAL A 196 -0.11 -1.94 -6.48
N LEU A 197 -0.11 -0.79 -7.15
CA LEU A 197 -1.16 -0.37 -8.06
C LEU A 197 -1.36 -1.37 -9.21
N ILE A 198 -0.28 -1.77 -9.88
CA ILE A 198 -0.31 -2.73 -10.99
C ILE A 198 -0.79 -4.10 -10.49
N THR A 199 -0.31 -4.56 -9.33
CA THR A 199 -0.75 -5.84 -8.76
C THR A 199 -2.24 -5.84 -8.47
N GLN A 200 -2.76 -4.79 -7.82
CA GLN A 200 -4.19 -4.67 -7.55
C GLN A 200 -5.00 -4.57 -8.86
N LEU A 201 -4.54 -3.77 -9.82
CA LEU A 201 -5.14 -3.69 -11.14
C LEU A 201 -5.23 -5.06 -11.80
N MET A 202 -4.12 -5.80 -11.88
CA MET A 202 -4.10 -7.14 -12.47
C MET A 202 -5.05 -8.09 -11.75
N ASN A 203 -5.09 -8.07 -10.40
CA ASN A 203 -6.00 -8.90 -9.63
C ASN A 203 -7.47 -8.61 -9.96
N TYR A 204 -7.87 -7.34 -10.06
CA TYR A 204 -9.22 -6.96 -10.48
C TYR A 204 -9.51 -7.30 -11.95
N MET A 205 -8.51 -7.15 -12.83
CA MET A 205 -8.66 -7.49 -14.23
C MET A 205 -8.78 -9.00 -14.46
N ALA A 206 -8.09 -9.81 -13.67
CA ALA A 206 -8.03 -11.27 -13.82
C ALA A 206 -9.25 -12.01 -13.25
N LYS A 207 -10.00 -11.42 -12.30
CA LYS A 207 -11.14 -12.08 -11.63
C LYS A 207 -12.19 -12.60 -12.63
N GLU A 208 -12.59 -11.79 -13.59
CA GLU A 208 -13.61 -12.15 -14.58
C GLU A 208 -13.32 -11.55 -15.96
N VAL A 209 -13.65 -12.29 -17.02
CA VAL A 209 -13.62 -11.74 -18.39
C VAL A 209 -14.69 -10.65 -18.51
N PRO A 210 -14.42 -9.52 -19.20
CA PRO A 210 -15.39 -8.44 -19.34
C PRO A 210 -16.76 -8.93 -19.82
N GLY A 211 -17.79 -8.64 -19.04
CA GLY A 211 -19.17 -8.97 -19.33
C GLY A 211 -19.85 -7.99 -20.30
N ARG A 212 -21.16 -8.11 -20.45
CA ARG A 212 -21.95 -7.18 -21.27
C ARG A 212 -21.86 -5.77 -20.70
N GLY A 213 -21.43 -4.80 -21.51
CA GLY A 213 -21.24 -3.40 -21.09
C GLY A 213 -19.86 -3.11 -20.51
N GLU A 214 -18.99 -4.12 -20.42
CA GLU A 214 -17.59 -3.96 -20.02
C GLU A 214 -16.65 -4.05 -21.22
N HIS A 215 -15.43 -3.56 -21.05
CA HIS A 215 -14.39 -3.56 -22.08
C HIS A 215 -13.06 -4.10 -21.52
N ARG A 216 -12.18 -4.51 -22.45
CA ARG A 216 -10.82 -4.93 -22.10
C ARG A 216 -10.00 -3.69 -21.71
N VAL A 217 -9.23 -3.83 -20.62
CA VAL A 217 -8.26 -2.83 -20.20
C VAL A 217 -6.89 -3.19 -20.77
N LEU A 218 -6.27 -2.25 -21.47
CA LEU A 218 -4.92 -2.39 -21.98
C LEU A 218 -3.95 -1.74 -20.99
N ILE A 219 -2.98 -2.52 -20.51
CA ILE A 219 -1.86 -2.04 -19.70
C ILE A 219 -0.65 -1.94 -20.63
N LEU A 220 -0.10 -0.74 -20.77
CA LEU A 220 1.14 -0.47 -21.51
C LEU A 220 2.22 -0.10 -20.51
N LEU A 221 3.31 -0.87 -20.49
CA LEU A 221 4.44 -0.66 -19.60
C LEU A 221 5.66 -0.43 -20.48
N ASP A 222 6.18 0.79 -20.45
CA ASP A 222 7.24 1.24 -21.37
C ASP A 222 8.63 0.67 -21.00
N GLU A 223 8.77 0.11 -19.78
CA GLU A 223 10.02 -0.44 -19.27
C GLU A 223 9.71 -1.66 -18.38
N PHE A 224 9.85 -2.88 -18.90
CA PHE A 224 9.69 -4.14 -18.13
C PHE A 224 11.04 -4.83 -17.87
N GLN A 225 12.10 -4.05 -17.65
CA GLN A 225 13.40 -4.52 -17.17
C GLN A 225 13.90 -3.59 -16.08
N ASN A 226 13.73 -3.98 -14.81
CA ASN A 226 14.65 -3.78 -13.67
C ASN A 226 14.04 -4.38 -12.40
#